data_AF-A0A6M0CAN0-F1
#
_entry.id   AF-A0A6M0CAN0-F1
#
_cell.length_a   1.000
_cell.length_b   1.000
_cell.length_c   1.000
_cell.angle_alpha   90.00
_cell.angle_beta   90.00
_cell.angle_gamma   90.00
#
_symmetry.space_group_name_H-M   'P 1'
#
loop_
_entity.id
_entity.type
_entity.pdbx_description
1 polymer ?
#
loop_
_entity_poly.entity_id
_entity_poly.type
_entity_poly.pdbx_seq_one_letter_code
_entity_poly.pdbx_strand_id
1 'polypeptide(L)' 'MEQTSTMLPITTKTLDRWFAMGTEKPSYGDRLSEVLSAKDMDKVRQVFTQQLQDKTVKWEGAIAFIAARHR' A
#
# COMPACT_ATOMS: atom_id res chain seq x y z
N MET A 1 14.68 5.91 15.28
CA MET A 1 13.90 5.57 14.08
C MET A 1 14.90 5.32 12.98
N GLU A 2 14.91 4.13 12.40
CA GLU A 2 15.80 3.80 11.28
C GLU A 2 15.08 4.05 9.96
N GLN A 3 15.76 4.68 9.01
CA GLN A 3 15.24 4.88 7.66
C GLN A 3 15.73 3.75 6.76
N THR A 4 14.84 3.22 5.93
CA THR A 4 15.16 2.16 4.96
C THR A 4 14.79 2.65 3.57
N SER A 5 15.70 2.45 2.61
CA SER A 5 15.43 2.64 1.18
C SER A 5 15.61 1.29 0.47
N THR A 6 14.61 0.87 -0.30
CA THR A 6 14.66 -0.39 -1.06
C THR A 6 14.10 -0.20 -2.45
N MET A 7 14.77 -0.75 -3.45
CA MET A 7 14.24 -0.82 -4.80
C MET A 7 13.17 -1.92 -4.84
N LEU A 8 11.90 -1.52 -4.92
CA LEU A 8 10.77 -2.44 -4.89
C LEU A 8 10.17 -2.58 -6.30
N PRO A 9 10.18 -3.77 -6.91
CA PRO A 9 9.46 -4.01 -8.15
C PRO A 9 7.95 -4.06 -7.87
N ILE A 10 7.20 -3.18 -8.54
CA ILE A 10 5.74 -3.18 -8.45
C ILE A 10 5.18 -4.10 -9.53
N THR A 11 4.91 -5.33 -9.13
CA THR A 11 4.28 -6.35 -10.00
C THR A 11 2.77 -6.22 -10.00
N THR A 12 2.10 -6.82 -10.99
CA THR A 12 0.64 -6.97 -10.99
C THR A 12 0.12 -7.60 -9.70
N LYS A 13 0.82 -8.63 -9.19
CA LYS A 13 0.47 -9.29 -7.92
C LYS A 13 0.58 -8.36 -6.71
N THR A 14 1.50 -7.39 -6.74
CA THR A 14 1.64 -6.36 -5.71
C THR A 14 0.40 -5.45 -5.71
N LEU A 15 0.01 -4.96 -6.89
CA LEU A 15 -1.18 -4.12 -7.04
C LEU A 15 -2.46 -4.87 -6.68
N ASP A 16 -2.64 -6.11 -7.13
CA ASP A 16 -3.79 -6.93 -6.78
C ASP A 16 -3.91 -7.13 -5.27
N ARG A 17 -2.78 -7.35 -4.58
CA ARG A 17 -2.78 -7.42 -3.10
C ARG A 17 -3.21 -6.11 -2.46
N TRP A 18 -2.81 -4.96 -2.99
CA TRP A 18 -3.19 -3.66 -2.42
C TRP A 18 -4.70 -3.42 -2.51
N PHE A 19 -5.35 -3.86 -3.59
CA PHE A 19 -6.78 -3.64 -3.82
C PHE A 19 -7.68 -4.85 -3.49
N ALA A 20 -7.10 -6.00 -3.13
CA ALA A 20 -7.88 -7.15 -2.65
C ALA A 20 -8.50 -6.86 -1.28
N MET A 21 -9.68 -7.42 -1.00
CA MET A 21 -10.26 -7.33 0.33
C MET A 21 -9.35 -8.00 1.36
N GLY A 22 -9.05 -7.26 2.41
CA GLY A 22 -8.35 -7.76 3.59
C GLY A 22 -9.29 -8.59 4.45
N THR A 23 -8.79 -9.73 4.95
CA THR A 23 -9.56 -10.61 5.83
C THR A 23 -9.36 -10.25 7.30
N GLU A 24 -8.12 -10.34 7.79
CA GLU A 24 -7.78 -10.04 9.19
C GLU A 24 -7.42 -8.56 9.42
N LYS A 25 -6.88 -7.90 8.39
CA LYS A 25 -6.52 -6.49 8.41
C LYS A 25 -7.00 -5.85 7.11
N PRO A 26 -7.61 -4.65 7.17
CA PRO A 26 -8.06 -3.96 5.97
C PRO A 26 -6.87 -3.70 5.04
N SER A 27 -7.06 -4.00 3.76
CA SER A 27 -6.10 -3.69 2.72
C SER A 27 -6.05 -2.19 2.45
N TYR A 28 -5.12 -1.78 1.59
CA TYR A 28 -5.07 -0.39 1.14
C TYR A 28 -6.36 0.00 0.41
N GLY A 29 -6.91 -0.90 -0.42
CA GLY A 29 -8.17 -0.73 -1.11
C GLY A 29 -9.36 -0.59 -0.17
N ASP A 30 -9.41 -1.42 0.90
CA ASP A 30 -10.48 -1.34 1.90
C ASP A 30 -10.48 0.03 2.57
N ARG A 31 -9.30 0.52 2.99
CA ARG A 31 -9.16 1.84 3.60
C ARG A 31 -9.58 2.97 2.68
N LEU A 32 -9.23 2.90 1.40
CA LEU A 32 -9.62 3.92 0.43
C LEU A 32 -11.13 3.89 0.15
N SER A 33 -11.75 2.72 0.15
CA SER A 33 -13.20 2.59 -0.06
C SER A 33 -14.06 3.18 1.07
N GLU A 34 -13.49 3.40 2.26
CA GLU A 34 -14.17 4.13 3.35
C GLU A 34 -14.47 5.60 2.96
N VAL A 35 -13.69 6.18 2.04
CA VAL A 35 -13.75 7.61 1.67
C VAL A 35 -13.96 7.86 0.17
N LEU A 36 -13.79 6.84 -0.67
CA LEU A 36 -13.94 6.94 -2.12
C LEU A 36 -15.14 6.13 -2.61
N SER A 37 -15.83 6.67 -3.62
CA SER A 37 -16.83 5.91 -4.36
C SER A 37 -16.17 4.76 -5.13
N ALA A 38 -16.94 3.73 -5.48
CA ALA A 38 -16.46 2.63 -6.31
C ALA A 38 -15.86 3.13 -7.65
N LYS A 39 -16.47 4.16 -8.25
CA LYS A 39 -15.97 4.78 -9.49
C LYS A 39 -14.60 5.44 -9.31
N ASP A 40 -14.37 6.08 -8.16
CA ASP A 40 -13.08 6.72 -7.89
C ASP A 40 -12.03 5.68 -7.48
N MET A 41 -12.44 4.60 -6.81
CA MET A 41 -11.59 3.43 -6.58
C MET A 41 -11.09 2.80 -7.88
N ASP A 42 -11.95 2.65 -8.89
CA ASP A 42 -11.55 2.13 -10.21
C ASP A 42 -10.53 3.04 -10.90
N LYS A 43 -10.73 4.37 -10.83
CA LYS A 43 -9.75 5.33 -11.38
C LYS A 43 -8.40 5.21 -10.66
N VAL A 44 -8.40 5.12 -9.33
CA VAL A 44 -7.18 4.96 -8.54
C VAL A 44 -6.46 3.68 -8.95
N ARG A 45 -7.17 2.56 -9.05
CA ARG A 45 -6.60 1.29 -9.52
C ARG A 45 -6.00 1.44 -10.92
N GLN A 46 -6.73 2.05 -11.85
CA GLN A 46 -6.27 2.28 -13.22
C GLN A 46 -4.98 3.12 -13.27
N VAL A 47 -4.93 4.23 -12.54
CA VAL A 47 -3.75 5.11 -12.47
C VAL A 47 -2.56 4.36 -11.89
N PHE A 48 -2.75 3.59 -10.82
CA PHE A 48 -1.69 2.77 -10.21
C PHE A 48 -1.14 1.74 -11.19
N THR A 49 -2.02 1.01 -11.88
CA THR A 49 -1.63 0.06 -12.91
C THR A 49 -0.83 0.75 -14.03
N GLN A 50 -1.33 1.86 -14.58
CA GLN A 50 -0.62 2.56 -15.67
C GLN A 50 0.72 3.15 -15.24
N GLN A 51 0.81 3.66 -14.01
CA GLN A 51 1.98 4.42 -13.58
C GLN A 51 3.01 3.59 -12.84
N LEU A 52 2.63 2.48 -12.23
CA LEU A 52 3.51 1.70 -11.36
C LEU A 52 3.73 0.27 -11.83
N GLN A 53 2.82 -0.32 -12.61
CA GLN A 53 3.00 -1.70 -13.05
C GLN A 53 4.33 -1.87 -13.81
N ASP A 54 5.06 -2.93 -13.46
CA ASP A 54 6.35 -3.31 -14.03
C ASP A 54 7.47 -2.26 -13.82
N LYS A 55 7.25 -1.28 -12.93
CA LYS A 55 8.28 -0.33 -12.51
C LYS A 55 8.91 -0.73 -11.19
N THR A 56 10.21 -0.50 -11.08
CA THR A 56 10.93 -0.57 -9.81
C THR A 56 11.00 0.82 -9.21
N VAL A 57 10.37 1.01 -8.06
CA VAL A 57 10.34 2.29 -7.36
C VAL A 57 11.31 2.29 -6.19
N LYS A 58 11.91 3.44 -5.90
CA LYS A 58 12.65 3.64 -4.65
C LYS A 58 11.63 3.78 -3.52
N TRP A 59 11.43 2.71 -2.77
CA TRP A 59 10.53 2.68 -1.62
C TRP A 59 11.27 3.16 -0.38
N GLU A 60 10.76 4.21 0.26
CA GLU A 60 11.32 4.76 1.50
C GLU A 60 10.38 4.42 2.67
N GLY A 61 10.95 3.89 3.75
CA GLY A 61 10.23 3.53 4.96
C GLY A 61 10.98 3.94 6.21
N ALA A 62 10.28 3.96 7.35
CA ALA A 62 10.86 4.20 8.66
C ALA A 62 10.42 3.12 9.66
N ILE A 63 11.37 2.56 10.40
CA ILE A 63 11.12 1.60 11.47
C ILE A 63 11.22 2.34 12.81
N ALA A 64 10.13 2.30 13.58
CA ALA A 64 10.05 2.85 14.93
C ALA A 64 9.79 1.72 15.94
N PHE A 65 10.62 1.63 16.97
CA PHE A 65 10.41 0.71 18.09
C PHE A 65 9.64 1.44 19.20
N ILE A 66 8.46 0.92 19.57
CA ILE A 66 7.62 1.47 20.62
C ILE A 66 7.59 0.48 21.78
N ALA A 67 8.07 0.91 22.96
CA ALA A 67 7.98 0.14 24.19
C ALA A 67 7.02 0.84 25.16
N ALA A 68 5.96 0.14 25.56
CA ALA A 68 5.08 0.56 26.65
C ALA A 68 5.57 -0.06 27.95
N ARG A 69 5.67 0.73 29.03
CA ARG A 69 6.04 0.24 30.36
C ARG A 69 4.86 0.49 31.30
N HIS A 70 4.18 -0.57 31.70
CA HIS A 70 3.17 -0.51 32.75
C HIS A 70 3.89 -0.40 34.10
N ARG A 71 3.44 0.52 34.97
CA ARG A 71 3.88 0.62 36.36
C ARG A 71 2.89 -0.06 37.29
#